data_AF-A0A7X0GC44-F1
#
_entry.id   AF-A0A7X0GC44-F1
#
_cell.length_a   1.000
_cell.length_b   1.000
_cell.length_c   1.000
_cell.angle_alpha   90.00
_cell.angle_beta   90.00
_cell.angle_gamma   90.00
#
_symmetry.space_group_name_H-M   'P 1'
#
loop_
_entity.id
_entity.type
_entity.pdbx_description
1 polymer ?
#
loop_
_entity_poly.entity_id
_entity_poly.type
_entity_poly.pdbx_seq_one_letter_code
_entity_poly.pdbx_strand_id
1 'polypeptide(L)'
;MSTTLASPKRLTIASIPIVGMVITPFLPFVSTPTLWLGLPSAIVWMALMIVATIVALQIIEHTYLREGGAELDRLEAEQSALACAATTSGATTTNETEAH
;
A
#
# COMPACT_ATOMS: atom_id res chain seq x y z
N MET A 1 -5.11 12.47 8.30
CA MET A 1 -5.44 11.13 7.78
C MET A 1 -5.34 11.21 6.26
N SER A 2 -4.18 10.84 5.71
CA SER A 2 -3.85 11.06 4.29
C SER A 2 -4.70 10.15 3.39
N THR A 3 -5.58 10.76 2.58
CA THR A 3 -6.57 10.11 1.71
C THR A 3 -5.99 9.63 0.38
N THR A 4 -4.70 9.34 0.33
CA THR A 4 -4.00 8.94 -0.90
C THR A 4 -4.55 7.62 -1.50
N LEU A 5 -5.17 6.76 -0.69
CA LEU A 5 -5.89 5.55 -1.13
C LEU A 5 -7.35 5.79 -1.57
N ALA A 6 -7.94 6.95 -1.30
CA ALA A 6 -9.36 7.23 -1.53
C ALA A 6 -9.70 7.53 -3.00
N SER A 7 -8.70 7.66 -3.88
CA SER A 7 -8.94 7.74 -5.31
C SER A 7 -9.65 6.46 -5.77
N PRO A 8 -10.90 6.51 -6.26
CA PRO A 8 -11.70 5.34 -6.64
C PRO A 8 -10.97 4.42 -7.63
N LYS A 9 -10.10 5.02 -8.45
CA LYS A 9 -9.27 4.33 -9.43
C LYS A 9 -8.19 3.46 -8.77
N ARG A 10 -7.46 3.97 -7.77
CA ARG A 10 -6.38 3.23 -7.09
C ARG A 10 -6.95 2.07 -6.25
N LEU A 11 -8.10 2.30 -5.61
CA LEU A 11 -8.84 1.26 -4.90
C LEU A 11 -9.27 0.11 -5.82
N THR A 12 -9.75 0.43 -7.02
CA THR A 12 -10.16 -0.57 -8.01
C THR A 12 -8.98 -1.42 -8.51
N ILE A 13 -7.79 -0.85 -8.63
CA ILE A 13 -6.58 -1.57 -9.06
C ILE A 13 -6.08 -2.50 -7.96
N ALA A 14 -6.08 -2.03 -6.70
CA ALA A 14 -5.67 -2.81 -5.55
C ALA A 14 -6.62 -3.98 -5.23
N SER A 15 -7.89 -3.91 -5.65
CA SER A 15 -8.88 -4.95 -5.36
C SER A 15 -8.76 -6.20 -6.23
N ILE A 16 -8.02 -6.14 -7.36
CA ILE A 16 -7.84 -7.26 -8.29
C ILE A 16 -7.37 -8.56 -7.58
N PRO A 17 -6.25 -8.57 -6.83
CA PRO A 17 -5.81 -9.78 -6.13
C PRO A 17 -6.80 -10.23 -5.04
N ILE A 18 -7.52 -9.30 -4.40
CA ILE A 18 -8.54 -9.63 -3.39
C ILE A 18 -9.69 -10.39 -4.03
N VAL A 19 -10.20 -9.90 -5.16
CA VAL A 19 -11.25 -10.57 -5.93
C VAL A 19 -10.78 -11.95 -6.40
N GLY A 20 -9.53 -12.04 -6.88
CA GLY A 20 -8.92 -13.33 -7.21
C GLY A 20 -8.90 -14.30 -6.04
N MET A 21 -8.56 -13.85 -4.83
CA MET A 21 -8.62 -14.69 -3.62
C MET A 21 -10.04 -15.14 -3.29
N VAL A 22 -11.03 -14.25 -3.39
CA VAL A 22 -12.45 -14.58 -3.15
C VAL A 22 -12.99 -15.60 -4.18
N ILE A 23 -12.44 -15.62 -5.40
CA ILE A 23 -12.81 -16.60 -6.43
C ILE A 23 -12.26 -18.00 -6.15
N THR A 24 -11.17 -18.11 -5.37
CA THR A 24 -10.48 -19.39 -5.10
C THR A 24 -11.38 -20.57 -4.75
N PRO A 25 -12.34 -20.49 -3.79
CA PRO A 25 -13.20 -21.63 -3.43
C PRO A 25 -14.12 -22.12 -4.56
N PHE A 26 -14.35 -21.30 -5.58
CA PHE A 26 -15.19 -21.65 -6.74
C PHE A 26 -14.40 -22.30 -7.87
N LEU A 27 -13.07 -22.42 -7.73
CA LEU A 27 -12.23 -23.02 -8.76
C LEU A 27 -12.25 -24.55 -8.66
N PRO A 28 -12.24 -25.25 -9.80
CA PRO A 28 -12.36 -26.71 -9.84
C PRO A 28 -11.22 -27.43 -9.11
N PHE A 29 -10.06 -26.77 -8.98
CA PHE A 29 -8.90 -27.34 -8.31
C PHE A 29 -9.03 -27.48 -6.80
N VAL A 30 -10.03 -26.84 -6.18
CA VAL A 30 -10.32 -26.98 -4.74
C VAL A 30 -10.95 -28.32 -4.44
N SER A 31 -11.75 -28.85 -5.36
CA SER A 31 -12.49 -30.10 -5.18
C SER A 31 -11.91 -31.26 -5.99
N THR A 32 -11.06 -30.99 -6.97
CA THR A 32 -10.53 -32.03 -7.86
C THR A 32 -9.08 -31.71 -8.24
N PRO A 33 -8.15 -32.68 -8.17
CA PRO A 33 -6.78 -32.45 -8.62
C PRO A 33 -6.76 -32.17 -10.12
N THR A 34 -6.41 -30.93 -10.49
CA THR A 34 -6.29 -30.50 -11.89
C THR A 34 -4.88 -30.01 -12.17
N LEU A 35 -4.44 -30.21 -13.41
CA LEU A 35 -3.13 -29.76 -13.88
C LEU A 35 -3.30 -28.63 -14.88
N TRP A 36 -2.59 -27.52 -14.67
CA TRP A 36 -2.48 -26.42 -15.62
C TRP A 36 -1.03 -26.31 -16.06
N LEU A 37 -0.78 -26.28 -17.37
CA LEU A 37 0.58 -26.22 -17.94
C LEU A 37 1.52 -27.34 -17.43
N GLY A 38 0.96 -28.49 -17.03
CA GLY A 38 1.72 -29.61 -16.44
C GLY A 38 2.05 -29.47 -14.94
N LEU A 39 1.67 -28.37 -14.29
CA LEU A 39 1.82 -28.15 -12.85
C LEU A 39 0.48 -28.27 -12.11
N PRO A 40 0.50 -28.54 -10.79
CA PRO A 40 -0.69 -28.39 -9.96
C PRO A 40 -1.32 -27.01 -10.15
N SER A 41 -2.58 -26.95 -10.55
CA SER A 41 -3.29 -25.71 -10.86
C SER A 41 -3.34 -24.73 -9.69
N ALA A 42 -3.34 -25.23 -8.45
CA ALA A 42 -3.20 -24.38 -7.25
C ALA A 42 -1.89 -23.57 -7.23
N ILE A 43 -0.76 -24.16 -7.67
CA ILE A 43 0.54 -23.47 -7.75
C ILE A 43 0.49 -22.38 -8.84
N VAL A 44 -0.09 -22.72 -10.00
CA VAL A 44 -0.25 -21.77 -11.12
C VAL A 44 -1.15 -20.61 -10.70
N TRP A 45 -2.24 -20.88 -9.98
CA TRP A 45 -3.14 -19.86 -9.45
C TRP A 45 -2.45 -18.94 -8.44
N MET A 46 -1.68 -19.51 -7.51
CA MET A 46 -0.89 -18.73 -6.55
C MET A 46 0.12 -17.83 -7.26
N ALA A 47 0.83 -18.34 -8.27
CA ALA A 47 1.74 -17.55 -9.08
C ALA A 47 1.01 -16.39 -9.80
N LEU A 48 -0.16 -16.65 -10.38
CA LEU A 48 -1.01 -15.62 -10.98
C LEU A 48 -1.41 -14.54 -9.97
N MET A 49 -1.79 -14.92 -8.74
CA MET A 49 -2.16 -13.95 -7.69
C MET A 49 -0.97 -13.09 -7.23
N ILE A 50 0.23 -13.66 -7.15
CA ILE A 50 1.45 -12.91 -6.84
C ILE A 50 1.75 -11.91 -7.95
N VAL A 51 1.74 -12.36 -9.21
CA VAL A 51 1.96 -11.49 -10.37
C VAL A 51 0.92 -10.38 -10.42
N ALA A 52 -0.36 -10.69 -10.22
CA ALA A 52 -1.44 -9.70 -10.16
C ALA A 52 -1.21 -8.65 -9.06
N THR A 53 -0.72 -9.08 -7.90
CA THR A 53 -0.38 -8.18 -6.78
C THR A 53 0.76 -7.23 -7.14
N ILE A 54 1.84 -7.77 -7.71
CA ILE A 54 3.00 -6.96 -8.15
C ILE A 54 2.56 -5.96 -9.23
N VAL A 55 1.79 -6.41 -10.23
CA VAL A 55 1.29 -5.53 -11.29
C VAL A 55 0.37 -4.44 -10.72
N ALA A 56 -0.51 -4.76 -9.78
CA ALA A 56 -1.35 -3.77 -9.13
C ALA A 56 -0.51 -2.71 -8.41
N LEU A 57 0.53 -3.12 -7.67
CA LEU A 57 1.48 -2.22 -7.01
C LEU A 57 2.21 -1.32 -8.02
N GLN A 58 2.75 -1.91 -9.10
CA GLN A 58 3.43 -1.16 -10.16
C GLN A 58 2.52 -0.09 -10.79
N ILE A 59 1.24 -0.41 -11.04
CA ILE A 59 0.28 0.55 -11.59
C ILE A 59 -0.01 1.67 -10.58
N ILE A 60 -0.16 1.33 -9.30
CA ILE A 60 -0.42 2.29 -8.21
C ILE A 60 0.76 3.25 -8.02
N GLU A 61 1.98 2.74 -8.07
CA GLU A 61 3.22 3.52 -8.01
C GLU A 61 3.37 4.42 -9.23
N HIS A 62 3.22 3.88 -10.44
CA HIS A 62 3.31 4.65 -11.67
C HIS A 62 2.25 5.76 -11.73
N THR A 63 1.04 5.50 -11.22
CA THR A 63 -0.02 6.52 -11.13
C THR A 63 0.35 7.59 -10.12
N TYR A 64 0.89 7.22 -8.97
CA TYR A 64 1.31 8.13 -7.92
C TYR A 64 2.47 9.04 -8.35
N LEU A 65 3.49 8.49 -9.00
CA LEU A 65 4.61 9.26 -9.55
C LEU A 65 4.12 10.25 -10.61
N ARG A 66 3.17 9.83 -11.46
CA ARG A 66 2.57 10.72 -12.47
C ARG A 66 1.75 11.85 -11.86
N GLU A 67 1.14 11.63 -10.71
CA GLU A 67 0.34 12.62 -9.97
C GLU A 67 1.18 13.55 -9.09
N GLY A 68 2.52 13.41 -9.09
CA GLY A 68 3.42 14.26 -8.32
C GLY A 68 3.52 13.87 -6.84
N GLY A 69 3.11 12.65 -6.50
CA GLY A 69 3.07 12.17 -5.11
C GLY A 69 4.40 12.32 -4.35
N ALA A 70 5.53 12.11 -5.02
CA ALA A 70 6.85 12.24 -4.39
C ALA A 70 7.12 13.63 -3.78
N GLU A 71 6.53 14.69 -4.36
CA GLU A 71 6.64 16.04 -3.81
C GLU A 71 5.75 16.21 -2.57
N LEU A 72 4.56 15.60 -2.56
CA LEU A 72 3.68 15.60 -1.38
C LEU A 72 4.32 14.89 -0.18
N ASP A 73 4.96 13.73 -0.39
CA ASP A 73 5.65 13.01 0.68
C ASP A 73 6.83 13.81 1.24
N ARG A 74 7.57 14.53 0.38
CA ARG A 74 8.66 15.41 0.80
C ARG A 74 8.16 16.54 1.70
N LEU A 75 7.06 17.19 1.31
CA LEU A 75 6.44 18.26 2.09
C LEU A 75 5.89 17.75 3.43
N GLU A 76 5.28 16.55 3.47
CA GLU A 76 4.79 15.93 4.71
C GLU A 76 5.95 15.58 5.67
N ALA A 77 7.08 15.12 5.14
CA ALA A 77 8.30 14.87 5.92
C ALA A 77 8.92 16.18 6.47
N GLU A 78 9.01 17.23 5.65
CA GLU A 78 9.47 18.56 6.08
C GLU A 78 8.56 19.13 7.18
N GLN A 79 7.24 19.03 7.03
CA GLN A 79 6.28 19.49 8.03
C GLN A 79 6.39 18.72 9.35
N SER A 80 6.58 17.40 9.28
CA SER A 80 6.77 16.55 10.46
C SER A 80 8.07 16.89 11.20
N ALA A 81 9.14 17.19 10.47
CA ALA A 81 10.41 17.63 11.04
C ALA A 81 10.28 19.00 11.72
N LEU A 82 9.56 19.95 11.10
CA LEU A 82 9.27 21.26 11.70
C LEU A 82 8.42 21.14 12.96
N ALA A 83 7.41 20.26 12.97
CA ALA A 83 6.58 19.99 14.14
C ALA A 83 7.39 19.37 15.30
N CYS A 84 8.31 18.46 14.99
CA CYS A 84 9.24 17.89 15.96
C CYS A 84 10.16 18.98 16.56
N ALA A 85 10.76 19.82 15.71
CA ALA A 85 11.62 20.92 16.14
C ALA A 85 10.85 21.94 17.03
N ALA A 86 9.61 22.27 16.68
CA ALA A 86 8.76 23.16 17.48
C ALA A 86 8.42 22.55 18.86
N THR A 87 8.16 21.23 18.91
CA THR A 87 7.89 20.51 20.16
C THR A 87 9.12 20.50 21.07
N THR A 88 10.31 20.26 20.51
CA THR A 88 11.57 20.30 21.27
C THR A 88 11.88 21.70 21.79
N SER A 89 11.66 22.74 20.98
CA SER A 89 11.90 24.13 21.40
C SER A 89 10.94 24.60 22.52
N GLY A 90 9.69 24.13 22.54
CA GLY A 90 8.74 24.43 23.62
C GLY A 90 9.03 23.71 24.94
N ALA A 91 9.66 22.53 24.89
CA ALA A 91 10.11 21.80 26.08
C ALA A 91 11.29 22.50 26.78
N THR A 92 12.15 23.19 26.03
CA THR A 92 13.28 23.96 26.59
C THR A 92 12.81 25.21 27.35
N THR A 93 11.81 25.93 26.85
CA THR A 93 11.33 27.18 27.48
C THR A 93 10.58 26.94 28.80
N THR A 94 9.93 25.78 28.96
CA THR A 94 9.20 25.45 30.20
C THR A 94 10.15 25.16 31.37
N ASN A 95 11.29 24.49 31.10
CA ASN A 95 12.27 24.14 32.15
C ASN A 95 13.07 25.34 32.70
N GLU A 96 13.19 26.44 31.96
CA GLU A 96 13.85 27.66 32.48
C GLU A 96 12.97 28.45 33.45
N THR A 97 11.65 28.21 33.46
CA THR A 97 10.70 28.98 34.30
C THR A 97 10.50 28.38 35.70
N GLU A 98 10.85 27.10 35.92
CA GLU A 98 10.74 26.44 37.24
C GLU A 98 12.06 26.43 38.04
N ALA A 99 13.15 26.99 37.51
CA ALA A 99 14.47 27.00 38.15
C ALA A 99 14.74 28.24 39.05
N HIS A 100 13.71 29.05 39.37
CA HIS A 100 13.84 30.25 40.21
C HIS A 100 12.94 30.22 41.44
#